data_AF-A0A820NUU3-F1
#
_entry.id   AF-A0A820NUU3-F1
#
_cell.length_a   1.000
_cell.length_b   1.000
_cell.length_c   1.000
_cell.angle_alpha   90.00
_cell.angle_beta   90.00
_cell.angle_gamma   90.00
#
_symmetry.space_group_name_H-M   'P 1'
#
loop_
_entity.id
_entity.type
_entity.pdbx_description
1 polymer ?
#
loop_
_entity_poly.entity_id
_entity_poly.type
_entity_poly.pdbx_seq_one_letter_code
_entity_poly.pdbx_strand_id
1 'polypeptide(L)'
;MCLAHLLHTYNVLAGDKLRQAPTYVHKKLQEYQLKDEYNPDRWFRLDAQVAMEKLRQKVLSKYVNCDPDDLVILDNVSTAINSILKSLKLCYIIMLHT
;
A
#
# COMPACT_ATOMS: atom_id res chain seq x y z
N MET A 1 12.98 -7.56 2.46
CA MET A 1 11.69 -7.75 3.17
C MET A 1 10.60 -7.09 2.34
N CYS A 2 10.41 -7.55 1.10
CA CYS A 2 9.65 -8.72 0.64
C CYS A 2 8.15 -8.39 0.59
N LEU A 3 7.73 -7.82 -0.53
CA LEU A 3 6.34 -7.43 -0.79
C LEU A 3 5.44 -8.67 -0.99
N ALA A 4 6.04 -9.85 -1.24
CA ALA A 4 5.42 -11.16 -1.07
C ALA A 4 5.05 -11.43 0.41
N HIS A 5 5.88 -10.99 1.36
CA HIS A 5 5.54 -11.03 2.79
C HIS A 5 4.39 -10.07 3.09
N LEU A 6 4.32 -8.90 2.41
CA LEU A 6 3.20 -7.96 2.53
C LEU A 6 1.88 -8.53 2.00
N LEU A 7 1.87 -9.13 0.80
CA LEU A 7 0.70 -9.80 0.23
C LEU A 7 0.26 -11.02 1.07
N HIS A 8 1.21 -11.77 1.61
CA HIS A 8 0.92 -12.90 2.50
C HIS A 8 0.43 -12.44 3.89
N THR A 9 0.97 -11.35 4.45
CA THR A 9 0.43 -10.73 5.68
C THR A 9 -0.93 -10.07 5.45
N TYR A 10 -1.22 -9.56 4.25
CA TYR A 10 -2.54 -9.03 3.91
C TYR A 10 -3.61 -10.13 3.97
N ASN A 11 -3.31 -11.34 3.48
CA ASN A 11 -4.19 -12.49 3.63
C ASN A 11 -4.39 -12.94 5.08
N VAL A 12 -3.35 -12.83 5.93
CA VAL A 12 -3.42 -13.24 7.35
C VAL A 12 -4.14 -12.19 8.22
N LEU A 13 -3.97 -10.89 7.96
CA LEU A 13 -4.54 -9.80 8.77
C LEU A 13 -5.93 -9.35 8.29
N ALA A 14 -6.28 -9.56 7.01
CA ALA A 14 -7.58 -9.21 6.44
C ALA A 14 -8.55 -10.40 6.37
N GLY A 15 -8.39 -11.40 7.26
CA GLY A 15 -9.03 -12.71 7.22
C GLY A 15 -10.54 -12.73 6.96
N ASP A 16 -11.27 -11.66 7.31
CA ASP A 16 -12.69 -11.50 6.98
C ASP A 16 -13.01 -10.43 5.93
N LYS A 17 -12.16 -9.42 5.72
CA LYS A 17 -12.45 -8.30 4.79
C LYS A 17 -12.29 -8.70 3.33
N LEU A 18 -11.31 -9.56 3.03
CA LEU A 18 -11.17 -10.05 1.66
C LEU A 18 -12.34 -10.96 1.30
N ARG A 19 -12.82 -11.83 2.20
CA ARG A 19 -13.97 -12.73 1.94
C ARG A 19 -15.27 -12.02 1.55
N GLN A 20 -15.44 -10.74 1.90
CA GLN A 20 -16.64 -9.94 1.61
C GLN A 20 -16.49 -9.05 0.37
N ALA A 21 -15.34 -9.10 -0.31
CA ALA A 21 -15.11 -8.27 -1.49
C ALA A 21 -15.90 -8.80 -2.71
N PRO A 22 -16.28 -7.92 -3.67
CA PRO A 22 -16.91 -8.36 -4.91
C PRO A 22 -16.03 -9.35 -5.69
N THR A 23 -16.65 -10.32 -6.37
CA THR A 23 -15.95 -11.36 -7.15
C THR A 23 -14.96 -10.77 -8.17
N TYR A 24 -15.26 -9.60 -8.73
CA TYR A 24 -14.35 -8.90 -9.64
C TYR A 24 -13.01 -8.56 -8.98
N VAL A 25 -13.02 -8.08 -7.74
CA VAL A 25 -11.81 -7.73 -6.99
C VAL A 25 -10.98 -8.99 -6.70
N HIS A 26 -11.64 -10.09 -6.33
CA HIS A 26 -10.98 -11.38 -6.13
C HIS A 26 -10.27 -11.90 -7.37
N LYS A 27 -10.92 -11.83 -8.54
CA LYS A 27 -10.29 -12.24 -9.80
C LYS A 27 -9.05 -11.40 -10.10
N LYS A 28 -9.12 -10.09 -9.89
CA LYS A 28 -7.95 -9.21 -10.08
C LYS A 28 -6.82 -9.49 -9.10
N LEU A 29 -7.14 -9.81 -7.84
CA LEU A 29 -6.13 -10.23 -6.87
C LEU A 29 -5.41 -11.51 -7.32
N GLN A 30 -6.16 -12.52 -7.77
CA GLN A 30 -5.58 -13.77 -8.29
C GLN A 30 -4.70 -13.52 -9.53
N GLU A 31 -5.12 -12.65 -10.44
CA GLU A 31 -4.31 -12.26 -11.59
C GLU A 31 -2.96 -11.65 -11.18
N TYR A 32 -2.92 -10.87 -10.10
CA TYR A 32 -1.67 -10.30 -9.59
C TYR A 32 -0.80 -11.34 -8.87
N GLN A 33 -1.41 -12.25 -8.11
CA GLN A 33 -0.70 -13.36 -7.48
C GLN A 33 -0.03 -14.28 -8.52
N LEU A 34 -0.72 -14.61 -9.61
CA LEU A 34 -0.15 -15.42 -10.69
C LEU A 34 1.04 -14.73 -11.38
N LYS A 35 1.02 -13.40 -11.51
CA LYS A 35 2.15 -12.64 -12.08
C LYS A 35 3.37 -12.68 -11.17
N ASP A 36 3.14 -12.59 -9.87
CA ASP A 36 4.17 -12.72 -8.85
C ASP A 36 4.78 -14.13 -8.86
N GLU A 37 3.95 -15.17 -8.91
CA GLU A 37 4.40 -16.57 -8.99
C GLU A 37 5.14 -16.89 -10.29
N TYR A 38 4.74 -16.30 -11.42
CA TYR A 38 5.35 -16.57 -12.72
C TYR A 38 6.75 -15.96 -12.86
N ASN A 39 6.94 -14.71 -12.41
CA ASN A 39 8.24 -14.03 -12.47
C ASN A 39 8.37 -12.98 -11.35
N PRO A 40 8.73 -13.41 -10.13
CA PRO A 40 8.70 -12.55 -8.95
C PRO A 40 9.72 -11.40 -9.03
N ASP A 41 10.92 -11.64 -9.58
CA ASP A 41 11.95 -10.60 -9.68
C ASP A 41 11.48 -9.42 -10.54
N ARG A 42 10.95 -9.73 -11.73
CA ARG A 42 10.41 -8.72 -12.63
C ARG A 42 9.20 -8.01 -12.01
N TRP A 43 8.30 -8.78 -11.39
CA TRP A 43 7.09 -8.26 -10.79
C TRP A 43 7.41 -7.22 -9.71
N PHE A 44 8.27 -7.57 -8.74
CA PHE A 44 8.60 -6.67 -7.63
C PHE A 44 9.46 -5.49 -8.04
N ARG A 45 10.37 -5.66 -9.02
CA ARG A 45 11.30 -4.59 -9.39
C ARG A 45 10.71 -3.58 -10.36
N LEU A 46 9.80 -4.00 -11.23
CA LEU A 46 9.34 -3.18 -12.35
C LEU A 46 7.81 -3.06 -12.39
N ASP A 47 7.13 -4.19 -12.50
CA ASP A 47 5.71 -4.18 -12.88
C ASP A 47 4.79 -3.69 -11.74
N ALA A 48 5.12 -4.02 -10.49
CA ALA A 48 4.36 -3.58 -9.32
C ALA A 48 4.40 -2.05 -9.13
N GLN A 49 5.57 -1.43 -9.30
CA GLN A 49 5.72 0.03 -9.17
C GLN A 49 4.89 0.76 -10.24
N VAL A 50 4.92 0.26 -11.47
CA VAL A 50 4.11 0.82 -12.57
C VAL A 50 2.61 0.65 -12.30
N ALA A 51 2.19 -0.46 -11.71
CA ALA A 51 0.79 -0.68 -11.34
C ALA A 51 0.33 0.30 -10.24
N MET A 52 1.16 0.55 -9.22
CA MET A 52 0.87 1.50 -8.15
C MET A 52 0.81 2.95 -8.67
N GLU A 53 1.72 3.32 -9.57
CA GLU A 53 1.70 4.64 -10.22
C GLU A 53 0.41 4.87 -11.00
N LYS A 54 0.00 3.88 -11.80
CA LYS A 54 -1.27 3.95 -12.55
C LYS A 54 -2.48 4.09 -11.61
N LEU A 55 -2.45 3.41 -10.47
CA LEU A 55 -3.52 3.49 -9.47
C LEU A 55 -3.63 4.91 -8.89
N ARG A 56 -2.49 5.51 -8.49
CA ARG A 56 -2.44 6.89 -7.98
C ARG A 56 -2.95 7.90 -9.01
N GLN A 57 -2.35 7.89 -10.20
CA GLN A 57 -2.62 8.89 -11.24
C GLN A 57 -4.03 8.79 -11.81
N LYS A 58 -4.53 7.58 -12.07
CA LYS A 58 -5.76 7.42 -12.87
C LYS A 58 -7.01 7.24 -12.03
N VAL A 59 -6.89 6.70 -10.82
CA VAL A 59 -8.04 6.30 -10.00
C VAL A 59 -8.13 7.15 -8.75
N LEU A 60 -7.09 7.12 -7.91
CA LEU A 60 -7.15 7.74 -6.58
C LEU A 60 -7.13 9.27 -6.64
N SER A 61 -6.26 9.86 -7.46
CA SER A 61 -6.20 11.32 -7.64
C SER A 61 -7.55 11.89 -8.09
N LYS A 62 -8.24 11.22 -9.03
CA LYS A 62 -9.57 11.65 -9.49
C LYS A 62 -10.66 11.43 -8.44
N TYR A 63 -10.56 10.36 -7.65
CA TYR A 63 -11.54 10.03 -6.63
C TYR A 63 -11.47 10.99 -5.44
N VAL A 64 -10.25 11.34 -5.01
CA VAL A 64 -9.99 12.23 -3.85
C VAL A 64 -9.89 13.70 -4.28
N ASN A 65 -9.77 13.97 -5.58
CA ASN A 65 -9.55 15.29 -6.16
C ASN A 65 -8.30 15.99 -5.59
N CYS A 66 -7.17 15.28 -5.61
CA CYS A 66 -5.87 15.80 -5.17
C CYS A 66 -4.78 15.46 -6.19
N ASP A 67 -3.64 16.13 -6.07
CA ASP A 67 -2.47 15.84 -6.90
C ASP A 67 -2.03 14.38 -6.68
N PRO A 68 -1.76 13.59 -7.74
CA PRO A 68 -1.22 12.24 -7.58
C PRO A 68 0.11 12.18 -6.80
N ASP A 69 0.93 13.24 -6.84
CA ASP A 69 2.21 13.29 -6.13
C ASP A 69 2.03 13.48 -4.61
N ASP A 70 0.88 13.99 -4.17
CA ASP A 70 0.52 14.12 -2.76
C ASP A 70 -0.04 12.81 -2.17
N LEU A 71 -0.24 11.77 -2.99
CA LEU A 71 -0.84 10.51 -2.57
C LEU A 71 0.18 9.41 -2.30
N VAL A 72 0.07 8.79 -1.13
CA VAL A 72 0.86 7.61 -0.75
C VAL A 72 -0.08 6.45 -0.41
N ILE A 73 0.25 5.26 -0.91
CA ILE A 73 -0.48 4.03 -0.65
C ILE A 73 0.19 3.28 0.50
N LEU A 74 -0.60 2.89 1.50
CA LEU A 74 -0.16 2.18 2.69
C LEU A 74 -1.11 1.02 2.99
N ASP A 75 -0.62 0.03 3.73
CA ASP A 75 -1.35 -1.22 3.96
C ASP A 75 -2.59 -1.05 4.85
N ASN A 76 -2.53 -0.12 5.80
CA ASN A 76 -3.65 0.19 6.67
C ASN A 76 -3.47 1.56 7.35
N VAL A 77 -4.53 2.00 8.02
CA VAL A 77 -4.61 3.29 8.71
C VAL A 77 -3.60 3.37 9.87
N SER A 78 -3.41 2.29 10.64
CA SER A 78 -2.47 2.28 11.77
C SER A 78 -1.02 2.45 11.31
N THR A 79 -0.63 1.80 10.21
CA THR A 79 0.68 1.99 9.57
C THR A 79 0.86 3.43 9.10
N ALA A 80 -0.19 4.05 8.55
CA ALA A 80 -0.15 5.45 8.15
C ALA A 80 0.10 6.40 9.32
N ILE A 81 -0.70 6.27 10.38
CA ILE A 81 -0.54 7.08 11.59
C ILE A 81 0.86 6.90 12.19
N ASN A 82 1.30 5.65 12.33
CA ASN A 82 2.64 5.35 12.87
C ASN A 82 3.77 5.92 12.01
N SER A 83 3.63 5.90 10.69
CA SER A 83 4.63 6.46 9.77
C SER A 83 4.74 7.98 9.92
N ILE A 84 3.59 8.66 10.01
CA ILE A 84 3.54 10.10 10.23
C ILE A 84 4.14 10.46 11.58
N LEU A 85 3.68 9.83 12.67
CA LEU A 85 4.15 10.14 14.02
C LEU A 85 5.66 9.93 14.20
N LYS A 86 6.22 8.88 13.60
CA LYS A 86 7.68 8.63 13.63
C LYS A 86 8.47 9.64 12.79
N SER A 87 7.87 10.20 11.74
CA SER A 87 8.53 11.19 10.88
C SER A 87 8.59 12.59 11.51
N LEU A 88 7.68 12.90 12.42
CA LEU A 88 7.63 14.18 13.11
C LEU A 88 8.75 14.28 14.15
N LYS A 89 9.76 15.12 13.88
CA LYS A 89 10.84 15.43 14.84
C LYS A 89 10.35 16.35 15.98
N LEU A 90 9.40 15.89 16.79
CA LEU A 90 8.85 16.64 17.92
C LEU A 90 9.86 16.86 19.08
N CYS A 91 11.05 16.25 19.01
CA CYS A 91 12.02 16.23 20.09
C CYS A 91 12.74 17.58 20.36
N TYR A 92 12.66 18.57 19.46
CA TYR A 92 13.35 19.86 19.67
C TYR A 92 12.58 20.88 20.53
N ILE A 93 11.28 20.70 20.75
CA ILE A 93 10.47 21.70 21.48
C ILE A 93 10.47 21.46 22.99
N ILE A 94 10.66 20.22 23.43
CA ILE A 94 10.56 19.86 24.86
C ILE A 94 11.88 20.07 25.63
N MET A 95 13.02 20.19 24.95
CA MET A 95 14.32 20.47 25.59
C MET A 95 14.62 21.96 25.83
N LEU A 96 13.78 22.89 25.36
CA LEU A 96 13.97 24.34 25.54
C LEU A 96 13.21 24.92 26.77
N HIS A 97 12.55 24.07 27.56
CA HIS A 97 11.70 24.51 28.68
C HIS A 97 11.95 23.82 30.03
N THR A 98 13.16 23.29 30.26
CA THR A 98 13.61 22.84 31.59
C THR A 98 14.94 23.47 31.95
#